data_AF-A0A556C4Y9-F1
#
_entry.id   AF-A0A556C4Y9-F1
#
_cell.length_a   1.000
_cell.length_b   1.000
_cell.length_c   1.000
_cell.angle_alpha   90.00
_cell.angle_beta   90.00
_cell.angle_gamma   90.00
#
_symmetry.space_group_name_H-M   'P 1'
#
loop_
_entity.id
_entity.type
_entity.pdbx_description
1 polymer ?
#
loop_
_entity_poly.entity_id
_entity_poly.type
_entity_poly.pdbx_seq_one_letter_code
_entity_poly.pdbx_strand_id
1 'polypeptide(L)' 'MAIHHRARDTSLLAVGVQDLSTMQPMTKETLFVWDSLSKLLTAALALTFIGDGRLRLNDEV' A
#
# COMPACT_ATOMS: atom_id res chain seq x y z
N MET A 1 -2.41 10.49 -12.80
CA MET A 1 -2.42 11.67 -13.70
C MET A 1 -1.11 11.70 -14.48
N ALA A 2 -1.12 11.96 -15.79
CA ALA A 2 0.11 12.03 -16.58
C ALA A 2 0.52 13.49 -16.79
N ILE A 3 1.75 13.83 -16.39
CA ILE A 3 2.32 15.16 -16.66
C ILE A 3 3.14 15.04 -17.94
N HIS A 4 2.78 15.84 -18.94
CA HIS A 4 3.52 15.94 -20.20
C HIS A 4 4.40 17.18 -20.16
N HIS A 5 5.72 16.98 -20.21
CA HIS A 5 6.68 18.07 -20.40
C HIS A 5 7.34 17.94 -21.78
N ARG A 6 7.38 19.05 -22.54
CA ARG A 6 7.98 19.10 -23.88
C ARG A 6 9.09 20.15 -23.90
N ALA A 7 10.33 19.71 -23.73
CA ALA A 7 11.50 20.56 -23.96
C ALA A 7 12.08 20.22 -25.33
N ARG A 8 11.93 21.18 -26.27
CA ARG A 8 12.52 21.33 -27.61
C ARG A 8 12.61 20.15 -28.59
N ASP A 9 12.63 18.87 -28.18
CA ASP A 9 12.47 17.68 -29.03
C ASP A 9 12.29 16.35 -28.24
N THR A 10 12.11 16.40 -26.92
CA THR A 10 11.91 15.19 -26.10
C THR A 10 10.62 15.30 -25.31
N SER A 11 9.74 14.30 -25.44
CA SER A 11 8.55 14.14 -24.61
C SER A 11 8.88 13.28 -23.39
N LEU A 12 8.66 13.83 -22.19
CA LEU A 12 8.74 13.08 -20.95
C LEU A 12 7.33 12.80 -20.44
N LEU A 13 6.98 11.51 -20.32
CA LEU A 13 5.74 11.03 -19.73
C LEU A 13 6.06 10.50 -18.34
N ALA A 14 5.65 11.24 -17.31
CA ALA A 14 5.71 10.78 -15.93
C ALA A 14 4.30 10.40 -15.45
N VAL A 15 4.15 9.17 -14.96
CA VAL A 15 2.89 8.67 -14.37
C VAL A 15 3.05 8.67 -12.87
N GLY A 16 2.27 9.51 -12.19
CA GLY A 16 2.23 9.60 -10.73
C GLY A 16 0.82 9.36 -10.19
N VAL A 17 0.76 8.96 -8.91
CA VAL A 17 -0.48 8.94 -8.12
C VAL A 17 -0.60 10.28 -7.40
N GLN A 18 -1.80 10.84 -7.38
CA GLN A 18 -2.08 12.17 -6.83
C GLN A 18 -3.18 12.01 -5.79
N ASP A 19 -3.05 12.70 -4.66
CA ASP A 19 -4.13 12.82 -3.70
C ASP A 19 -5.20 13.77 -4.28
N LEU A 20 -6.41 13.24 -4.48
CA LEU A 20 -7.51 13.98 -5.07
C LEU A 20 -8.08 15.06 -4.15
N SER A 21 -7.85 14.95 -2.84
CA SER A 21 -8.34 15.92 -1.86
C SER A 21 -7.46 17.17 -1.79
N THR A 22 -6.15 17.00 -1.88
CA THR A 22 -5.16 18.09 -1.80
C THR A 22 -4.61 18.52 -3.15
N MET A 23 -4.88 17.75 -4.21
CA MET A 23 -4.28 17.87 -5.54
C MET A 23 -2.75 17.79 -5.52
N GLN A 24 -2.13 17.29 -4.46
CA GLN A 24 -0.68 17.16 -4.37
C GLN A 24 -0.22 15.78 -4.88
N PRO A 25 0.99 15.69 -5.46
CA PRO A 25 1.60 14.41 -5.79
C PRO A 25 1.76 13.56 -4.52
N MET A 26 1.40 12.28 -4.61
CA MET A 26 1.75 11.33 -3.55
C MET A 26 3.25 11.06 -3.59
N THR A 27 3.85 10.89 -2.42
CA THR A 27 5.26 10.59 -2.24
C THR A 27 5.42 9.20 -1.61
N LYS A 28 6.65 8.77 -1.36
CA LYS A 28 6.92 7.50 -0.66
C LYS A 28 6.49 7.54 0.81
N GLU A 29 6.30 8.74 1.34
CA GLU A 29 5.89 9.04 2.71
C GLU A 29 4.37 9.19 2.84
N THR A 30 3.63 9.19 1.73
CA THR A 30 2.16 9.23 1.77
C THR A 30 1.60 7.99 2.47
N LEU A 31 0.80 8.21 3.50
CA LEU A 31 0.13 7.14 4.23
C LEU A 31 -1.20 6.79 3.57
N PHE A 32 -1.45 5.50 3.40
CA PHE A 32 -2.69 4.97 2.86
C PHE A 32 -3.45 4.20 3.94
N VAL A 33 -4.76 4.37 3.98
CA VAL A 33 -5.61 3.51 4.80
C VAL A 33 -5.65 2.12 4.15
N TRP A 34 -5.25 1.10 4.90
CA TRP A 34 -5.15 -0.26 4.38
C TRP A 34 -6.49 -1.02 4.37
N ASP A 35 -7.51 -0.54 5.09
CA ASP A 35 -8.82 -1.17 5.20
C ASP A 35 -8.73 -2.70 5.35
N SER A 36 -9.17 -3.45 4.33
CA SER A 36 -9.18 -4.92 4.34
C SER A 36 -7.80 -5.55 4.11
N LEU A 37 -6.83 -4.82 3.57
CA LEU A 37 -5.45 -5.29 3.40
C LEU A 37 -4.76 -5.53 4.75
N SER A 38 -5.22 -4.88 5.83
CA SER A 38 -4.76 -5.17 7.19
C SER A 38 -4.94 -6.65 7.58
N LYS A 39 -5.92 -7.35 7.00
CA LYS A 39 -6.16 -8.78 7.24
C LYS A 39 -4.98 -9.66 6.81
N LEU A 40 -4.21 -9.25 5.81
CA LEU A 40 -3.02 -9.99 5.39
C LEU A 40 -1.97 -10.00 6.51
N LEU A 41 -1.76 -8.85 7.16
CA LEU A 41 -0.88 -8.74 8.32
C LEU A 41 -1.42 -9.55 9.50
N THR A 42 -2.73 -9.44 9.79
CA THR A 42 -3.37 -10.24 10.84
C THR A 42 -3.20 -11.75 10.60
N ALA A 43 -3.42 -12.21 9.37
CA ALA A 43 -3.25 -13.62 9.00
C ALA A 43 -1.79 -14.07 9.15
N ALA A 44 -0.83 -13.25 8.71
CA ALA A 44 0.58 -13.55 8.87
C ALA A 44 0.96 -13.71 10.36
N LEU A 45 0.52 -12.79 11.22
CA LEU A 45 0.76 -12.87 12.67
C LEU A 45 0.11 -14.11 13.29
N ALA A 46 -1.14 -14.43 12.93
CA ALA A 46 -1.81 -15.63 13.43
C ALA A 46 -1.04 -16.91 13.05
N LEU A 47 -0.56 -16.99 11.80
CA LEU A 47 0.24 -18.12 11.33
C LEU A 47 1.61 -18.19 12.03
N THR A 48 2.26 -17.06 12.32
CA THR A 48 3.48 -17.02 13.13
C THR A 48 3.24 -17.57 14.53
N PHE A 49 2.16 -17.16 15.20
CA PHE A 49 1.83 -17.67 16.54
C PHE A 49 1.47 -19.15 16.55
N ILE A 50 0.85 -19.66 15.48
CA ILE A 50 0.64 -21.10 15.30
C ILE A 50 1.99 -21.83 15.13
N GLY A 51 2.88 -21.30 14.30
CA GLY A 51 4.23 -21.84 14.11
C GLY A 51 5.06 -21.88 15.39
N ASP A 52 4.90 -20.87 16.25
CA ASP A 52 5.54 -20.78 17.56
C ASP A 52 4.85 -21.64 18.65
N GLY A 53 3.75 -22.32 18.32
CA GLY A 53 2.97 -23.15 19.24
C GLY A 53 2.19 -22.36 20.30
N ARG A 54 2.01 -21.04 20.12
CA ARG A 54 1.28 -20.15 21.04
C ARG A 54 -0.23 -20.15 20.80
N LEU A 55 -0.66 -20.51 19.59
CA LEU A 55 -2.05 -20.71 19.19
C LEU A 55 -2.16 -22.05 18.46
N ARG A 56 -3.36 -22.65 18.47
CA ARG A 56 -3.69 -23.81 17.64
C ARG A 56 -4.89 -23.48 16.77
N LEU A 57 -4.93 -24.07 15.58
CA LEU A 57 -6.01 -23.87 14.62
C LEU A 57 -7.39 -24.29 15.15
N ASN A 58 -7.41 -25.22 16.11
CA ASN A 58 -8.62 -25.79 16.68
C ASN A 58 -8.89 -25.29 18.10
N ASP A 59 -8.18 -24.25 18.56
CA ASP A 59 -8.54 -23.62 19.83
C ASP A 59 -9.93 -22.98 19.68
N GLU A 60 -10.77 -23.14 20.70
CA GLU A 60 -11.98 -22.33 20.80
C GLU A 60 -11.60 -20.87 21.03
N VAL A 61 -12.29 -19.96 20.33
CA VAL A 61 -12.04 -18.51 20.33
C VAL A 61 -13.00 -17.80 21.26
#